data_AF-A0A5P9JAI4-F1
#
_entry.id   AF-A0A5P9JAI4-F1
#
_cell.length_a   1.000
_cell.length_b   1.000
_cell.length_c   1.000
_cell.angle_alpha   90.00
_cell.angle_beta   90.00
_cell.angle_gamma   90.00
#
_symmetry.space_group_name_H-M   'P 1'
#
loop_
_entity.id
_entity.type
_entity.pdbx_description
1 polymer ?
#
loop_
_entity_poly.entity_id
_entity_poly.type
_entity_poly.pdbx_seq_one_letter_code
_entity_poly.pdbx_strand_id
1 'polypeptide(L)'
;MDVETLSPCPSCGGTLAIDPGHDTIRCTHCATRHLPEGMEVTTARGCAACGARIAVNPQIMAAACPFCASPFTVLATQDRHPEPDFVVPFAVTETQARAQIRHWLSKQWLAPAGLRRSALSGDALHGMYLPY
;
A
#
# COMPACT_ATOMS: atom_id res chain seq x y z
N MET A 1 9.17 -27.13 -1.59
CA MET A 1 8.83 -26.39 -2.83
C MET A 1 7.33 -26.57 -2.95
N ASP A 2 6.63 -25.81 -2.13
CA ASP A 2 5.22 -26.03 -1.84
C ASP A 2 4.47 -24.96 -2.62
N VAL A 3 3.95 -25.37 -3.77
CA VAL A 3 3.09 -24.54 -4.61
C VAL A 3 1.82 -24.28 -3.81
N GLU A 4 1.63 -23.00 -3.47
CA GLU A 4 0.41 -22.38 -2.98
C GLU A 4 -0.84 -23.15 -3.40
N THR A 5 -1.54 -23.68 -2.40
CA THR A 5 -2.74 -24.48 -2.56
C THR A 5 -3.88 -23.60 -3.06
N LEU A 6 -4.05 -23.47 -4.38
CA LEU A 6 -5.33 -23.03 -4.96
C LEU A 6 -6.37 -24.10 -4.62
N SER A 7 -7.21 -23.83 -3.62
CA SER A 7 -8.25 -24.74 -3.16
C SER A 7 -9.12 -25.22 -4.34
N PRO A 8 -9.47 -26.53 -4.39
CA PRO A 8 -10.24 -27.08 -5.50
C PRO A 8 -11.61 -26.41 -5.59
N CYS A 9 -12.09 -26.17 -6.81
CA CYS A 9 -13.38 -25.52 -7.06
C CYS A 9 -14.49 -26.28 -6.32
N PRO A 10 -15.30 -25.62 -5.46
CA PRO A 10 -16.34 -26.29 -4.68
C PRO A 10 -17.49 -26.80 -5.55
N SER A 11 -17.62 -26.32 -6.80
CA SER A 11 -18.65 -26.77 -7.73
C SER A 11 -18.26 -28.02 -8.54
N CYS A 12 -16.97 -28.28 -8.78
CA CYS A 12 -16.56 -29.38 -9.67
C CYS A 12 -15.20 -30.03 -9.35
N GLY A 13 -14.44 -29.53 -8.39
CA GLY A 13 -13.10 -30.01 -8.02
C GLY A 13 -11.96 -29.54 -8.92
N GLY A 14 -12.23 -28.77 -9.98
CA GLY A 14 -11.20 -28.24 -10.89
C GLY A 14 -10.37 -27.09 -10.30
N THR A 15 -9.30 -26.71 -10.98
CA THR A 15 -8.41 -25.61 -10.54
C THR A 15 -9.05 -24.24 -10.75
N LEU A 16 -8.92 -23.38 -9.75
CA LEU A 16 -9.29 -21.96 -9.82
C LEU A 16 -8.10 -21.15 -10.33
N ALA A 17 -8.36 -20.14 -11.16
CA ALA A 17 -7.38 -19.20 -11.66
C ALA A 17 -7.91 -17.76 -11.54
N ILE A 18 -7.02 -16.78 -11.41
CA ILE A 18 -7.38 -15.36 -11.38
C ILE A 18 -8.05 -14.98 -12.71
N ASP A 19 -9.22 -14.32 -12.65
CA ASP A 19 -9.93 -13.79 -13.82
C ASP A 19 -9.50 -12.32 -14.05
N PRO A 20 -8.62 -12.04 -15.04
CA PRO A 20 -8.08 -10.69 -15.23
C PRO A 20 -9.20 -9.69 -15.53
N GLY A 21 -9.23 -8.58 -14.78
CA GLY A 21 -10.25 -7.54 -14.92
C GLY A 21 -11.53 -7.80 -14.12
N HIS A 22 -11.61 -8.89 -13.36
CA HIS A 22 -12.71 -9.19 -12.44
C HIS A 22 -12.17 -9.44 -11.03
N ASP A 23 -12.97 -9.09 -10.01
CA ASP A 23 -12.64 -9.29 -8.58
C ASP A 23 -12.99 -10.72 -8.11
N THR A 24 -12.80 -11.70 -8.99
CA THR A 24 -13.22 -13.10 -8.79
C THR A 24 -12.19 -14.06 -9.36
N ILE A 25 -12.18 -15.28 -8.84
CA ILE A 25 -11.45 -16.41 -9.43
C ILE A 25 -12.39 -17.25 -10.28
N ARG A 26 -11.92 -17.70 -11.44
CA ARG A 26 -12.69 -18.50 -12.39
C ARG A 26 -12.12 -19.91 -12.48
N CYS A 27 -13.00 -20.92 -12.41
CA CYS A 27 -12.59 -22.30 -12.60
C CYS A 27 -12.25 -22.58 -14.06
N THR A 28 -11.11 -23.20 -14.33
CA THR A 28 -10.69 -23.60 -15.68
C THR A 28 -11.49 -24.78 -16.25
N HIS A 29 -12.22 -25.51 -15.41
CA HIS A 29 -12.98 -26.70 -15.80
C HIS A 29 -14.47 -26.42 -16.04
N CYS A 30 -15.19 -25.89 -15.04
CA CYS A 30 -16.64 -25.64 -15.14
C CYS A 30 -17.01 -24.18 -15.45
N ALA A 31 -16.00 -23.29 -15.55
CA ALA A 31 -16.17 -21.85 -15.77
C ALA A 31 -16.95 -21.07 -14.70
N THR A 32 -17.35 -21.70 -13.59
CA THR A 32 -17.96 -21.02 -12.43
C THR A 32 -16.99 -20.01 -11.83
N ARG A 33 -17.53 -18.84 -11.45
CA ARG A 33 -16.79 -17.80 -10.72
C ARG A 33 -17.04 -17.92 -9.23
N HIS A 34 -15.98 -17.74 -8.45
CA HIS A 34 -16.01 -17.73 -6.99
C HIS A 34 -15.32 -16.48 -6.46
N LEU A 35 -15.70 -16.07 -5.25
CA LEU A 35 -14.95 -15.04 -4.51
C LEU A 35 -13.69 -15.70 -3.93
N PRO A 36 -12.50 -15.11 -4.13
CA PRO A 36 -11.29 -15.56 -3.45
C PRO A 36 -11.45 -15.42 -1.93
N GLU A 37 -10.94 -16.41 -1.19
CA GLU A 37 -10.79 -16.35 0.26
C GLU A 37 -9.58 -15.45 0.60
N GLY A 38 -9.59 -14.81 1.79
CA GLY A 38 -8.46 -13.97 2.22
C GLY A 38 -8.35 -12.59 1.53
N MET A 39 -9.46 -12.03 1.07
CA MET A 39 -9.47 -10.66 0.53
C MET A 39 -9.59 -9.63 1.67
N GLU A 40 -8.60 -8.75 1.79
CA GLU A 40 -8.69 -7.58 2.65
C GLU A 40 -9.44 -6.46 1.91
N VAL A 41 -10.36 -5.80 2.62
CA VAL A 41 -11.01 -4.58 2.13
C VAL A 41 -10.25 -3.39 2.69
N THR A 42 -9.29 -2.88 1.93
CA THR A 42 -8.61 -1.64 2.28
C THR A 42 -9.38 -0.47 1.67
N THR A 43 -9.48 0.63 2.40
CA THR A 43 -10.00 1.85 1.80
C THR A 43 -8.87 2.51 1.03
N ALA A 44 -9.00 2.67 -0.28
CA ALA A 44 -7.99 3.35 -1.08
C ALA A 44 -8.58 4.50 -1.89
N ARG A 45 -7.76 5.51 -2.16
CA ARG A 45 -8.15 6.70 -2.90
C ARG A 45 -7.06 7.14 -3.87
N GLY A 46 -7.47 7.53 -5.07
CA GLY A 46 -6.59 8.24 -6.01
C GLY A 46 -6.35 9.70 -5.60
N CYS A 47 -5.08 10.09 -5.52
CA CYS A 47 -4.68 11.48 -5.31
C CYS A 47 -4.91 12.29 -6.60
N ALA A 48 -5.75 13.32 -6.52
CA ALA A 48 -6.03 14.18 -7.68
C ALA A 48 -4.84 15.03 -8.13
N ALA A 49 -3.85 15.25 -7.26
CA ALA A 49 -2.70 16.11 -7.56
C ALA A 49 -1.54 15.36 -8.26
N CYS A 50 -1.27 14.11 -7.88
CA CYS A 50 -0.16 13.33 -8.44
C CYS A 50 -0.53 11.97 -9.03
N GLY A 51 -1.81 11.55 -8.94
CA GLY A 51 -2.28 10.28 -9.46
C GLY A 51 -1.99 9.05 -8.59
N ALA A 52 -1.29 9.20 -7.46
CA ALA A 52 -0.98 8.07 -6.58
C ALA A 52 -2.26 7.41 -6.00
N ARG A 53 -2.30 6.08 -5.95
CA ARG A 53 -3.30 5.33 -5.17
C ARG A 53 -2.81 5.17 -3.73
N ILE A 54 -3.61 5.60 -2.77
CA ILE A 54 -3.21 5.70 -1.36
C ILE A 54 -4.21 4.92 -0.51
N ALA A 55 -3.71 3.97 0.29
CA ALA A 55 -4.49 3.35 1.35
C ALA A 55 -4.75 4.38 2.47
N VAL A 56 -6.00 4.50 2.88
CA VAL A 56 -6.47 5.50 3.85
C VAL A 56 -7.19 4.81 5.00
N ASN A 57 -6.96 5.28 6.22
CA ASN A 57 -7.75 4.85 7.36
C ASN A 57 -9.18 5.43 7.21
N PRO A 58 -10.24 4.60 7.17
CA PRO A 58 -11.61 5.10 7.01
C PRO A 58 -12.13 5.88 8.23
N GLN A 59 -11.45 5.82 9.38
CA GLN A 59 -11.86 6.50 10.62
C GLN A 59 -11.43 7.97 10.69
N ILE A 60 -10.54 8.44 9.80
CA ILE A 60 -10.12 9.84 9.75
C ILE A 60 -10.86 10.58 8.63
N MET A 61 -11.11 11.88 8.83
CA MET A 61 -11.89 12.69 7.89
C MET A 61 -11.02 13.45 6.88
N ALA A 62 -9.75 13.69 7.23
CA ALA A 62 -8.79 14.42 6.42
C ALA A 62 -7.38 13.86 6.62
N ALA A 63 -6.60 13.88 5.55
CA ALA A 63 -5.21 13.45 5.54
C ALA A 63 -4.42 14.23 4.47
N ALA A 64 -3.11 13.97 4.38
CA ALA A 64 -2.25 14.50 3.33
C ALA A 64 -1.63 13.34 2.53
N CYS A 65 -1.45 13.55 1.23
CA CYS A 65 -0.84 12.55 0.35
C CYS A 65 0.61 12.30 0.77
N PRO A 66 1.03 11.05 1.07
CA PRO A 66 2.40 10.76 1.49
C PRO A 66 3.43 10.98 0.37
N PHE A 67 2.99 11.08 -0.88
CA PHE A 67 3.84 11.28 -2.05
C PHE A 67 4.09 12.76 -2.36
N CYS A 68 3.03 13.58 -2.38
CA CYS A 68 3.11 14.98 -2.83
C CYS A 68 2.63 16.01 -1.78
N ALA A 69 2.28 15.56 -0.58
CA ALA A 69 1.76 16.37 0.53
C ALA A 69 0.44 17.13 0.24
N SER A 70 -0.24 16.87 -0.88
CA SER A 70 -1.53 17.49 -1.17
C SER A 70 -2.58 17.07 -0.12
N PRO A 71 -3.30 18.02 0.52
CA PRO A 71 -4.32 17.71 1.50
C PRO A 71 -5.57 17.17 0.83
N PHE A 72 -6.27 16.26 1.50
CA PHE A 72 -7.42 15.61 0.92
C PHE A 72 -8.42 15.12 1.99
N THR A 73 -9.71 15.11 1.65
CA THR A 73 -10.77 14.52 2.49
C THR A 73 -10.88 13.02 2.24
N VAL A 74 -11.07 12.23 3.28
CA VAL A 74 -11.23 10.78 3.12
C VAL A 74 -12.66 10.50 2.68
N LEU A 75 -12.82 10.29 1.36
CA LEU A 75 -14.02 9.70 0.78
C LEU A 75 -13.72 8.20 0.65
N ALA A 76 -14.21 7.41 1.59
CA ALA A 76 -13.89 5.99 1.64
C ALA A 76 -14.43 5.29 0.39
N THR A 77 -13.53 4.78 -0.45
CA THR A 77 -13.84 3.85 -1.52
C THR A 77 -13.27 2.49 -1.12
N GLN A 78 -14.08 1.45 -1.14
CA GLN A 78 -13.64 0.10 -0.83
C GLN A 78 -12.86 -0.46 -2.02
N ASP A 79 -11.63 -0.89 -1.77
CA ASP A 79 -10.78 -1.56 -2.73
C ASP A 79 -10.44 -2.94 -2.14
N ARG A 80 -10.81 -4.01 -2.85
CA ARG A 80 -10.51 -5.38 -2.41
C ARG A 80 -9.19 -5.81 -3.01
N HIS A 81 -8.28 -6.26 -2.17
CA HIS A 81 -7.00 -6.82 -2.60
C HIS A 81 -6.72 -8.09 -1.79
N PRO A 82 -5.93 -9.03 -2.33
CA PRO A 82 -5.47 -10.18 -1.55
C PRO A 82 -4.72 -9.70 -0.30
N GLU A 83 -5.02 -10.30 0.85
CA GLU A 83 -4.24 -10.07 2.06
C GLU A 83 -2.80 -10.58 1.84
N PRO A 84 -1.78 -9.79 2.17
CA PRO A 84 -0.40 -10.24 2.02
C PRO A 84 -0.08 -11.32 3.06
N ASP A 85 0.45 -12.47 2.65
CA ASP A 85 0.87 -13.53 3.58
C ASP A 85 1.99 -13.07 4.52
N PHE A 86 2.85 -12.16 4.04
CA PHE A 86 3.99 -11.63 4.79
C PHE A 86 4.26 -10.18 4.42
N VAL A 87 4.75 -9.41 5.39
CA VAL A 87 5.29 -8.05 5.18
C VAL A 87 6.79 -8.08 5.39
N VAL A 88 7.54 -7.59 4.39
CA VAL A 88 9.01 -7.50 4.48
C VAL A 88 9.37 -6.34 5.41
N PRO A 89 10.11 -6.57 6.51
CA PRO A 89 10.48 -5.48 7.41
C PRO A 89 11.45 -4.50 6.74
N PHE A 90 11.40 -3.23 7.15
CA PHE A 90 12.36 -2.23 6.69
C PHE A 90 13.78 -2.59 7.13
N ALA A 91 14.69 -2.72 6.17
CA ALA A 91 16.11 -2.95 6.44
C ALA A 91 16.77 -1.75 7.14
N VAL A 92 16.26 -0.54 6.91
CA VAL A 92 16.71 0.70 7.56
C VAL A 92 15.65 1.12 8.57
N THR A 93 16.06 1.18 9.85
CA THR A 93 15.20 1.67 10.92
C THR A 93 14.96 3.17 10.80
N GLU A 94 13.87 3.65 11.38
CA GLU A 94 13.55 5.08 11.41
C GLU A 94 14.70 5.91 12.03
N THR A 95 15.30 5.42 13.11
CA THR A 95 16.46 6.06 13.78
C THR A 95 17.65 6.18 12.84
N GLN A 96 17.97 5.11 12.08
CA GLN A 96 19.05 5.12 11.10
C GLN A 96 18.74 6.09 9.94
N ALA A 97 17.51 6.09 9.43
CA ALA A 97 17.08 7.01 8.37
C ALA A 97 17.21 8.47 8.83
N ARG A 98 16.75 8.80 10.04
CA ARG A 98 16.91 10.15 10.63
C ARG A 98 18.37 10.55 10.78
N ALA A 99 19.24 9.64 11.23
CA ALA A 99 20.67 9.92 11.36
C ALA A 99 21.32 10.22 10.00
N GLN A 100 20.97 9.45 8.96
CA GLN A 100 21.45 9.68 7.60
C GLN A 100 20.97 11.01 7.02
N ILE A 101 19.70 11.36 7.21
CA ILE A 101 19.15 12.66 6.79
C ILE A 101 19.87 13.82 7.49
N ARG A 102 20.10 13.72 8.81
CA ARG A 102 20.86 14.74 9.58
C ARG A 102 22.28 14.90 9.05
N HIS A 103 22.96 13.78 8.79
CA HIS A 103 24.31 13.79 8.26
C HIS A 103 24.38 14.41 6.86
N TRP A 104 23.40 14.15 6.00
CA TRP A 104 23.32 14.77 4.68
C TRP A 104 23.05 16.29 4.79
N LEU A 105 22.12 16.71 5.64
CA LEU A 105 21.76 18.11 5.87
C LEU A 105 22.88 18.96 6.49
N SER A 106 23.79 18.36 7.26
CA SER A 106 24.94 19.09 7.83
C SER A 106 25.96 19.50 6.77
N LYS A 107 25.97 18.83 5.62
CA LYS A 107 26.86 19.13 4.49
C LYS A 107 26.26 20.11 3.48
N GLN A 108 24.98 20.44 3.60
CA GLN A 108 24.30 21.34 2.66
C GLN A 108 24.49 22.81 3.07
N TRP A 109 25.39 23.49 2.35
CA TRP A 109 25.66 24.93 2.52
C TRP A 109 24.46 25.80 2.08
N LEU A 110 23.77 25.40 1.01
CA LEU A 110 22.63 26.12 0.41
C LEU A 110 21.26 25.67 0.94
N ALA A 111 21.21 24.92 2.04
CA ALA A 111 19.93 24.47 2.61
C ALA A 111 19.15 25.64 3.23
N PRO A 112 17.88 25.88 2.84
CA PRO A 112 17.02 26.87 3.48
C PRO A 112 16.90 26.62 4.98
N ALA A 113 16.89 27.67 5.80
CA ALA A 113 16.83 27.53 7.26
C ALA A 113 15.62 26.72 7.77
N GLY A 114 14.50 26.77 7.05
CA GLY A 114 13.29 26.00 7.35
C GLY A 114 13.40 24.50 7.06
N LEU A 115 14.28 24.09 6.13
CA LEU A 115 14.41 22.69 5.70
C LEU A 115 14.87 21.81 6.86
N ARG A 116 15.88 22.23 7.62
CA ARG A 116 16.36 21.45 8.77
C ARG A 116 15.28 21.24 9.83
N ARG A 117 14.44 22.25 10.05
CA ARG A 117 13.36 22.19 11.05
C ARG A 117 12.27 21.22 10.60
N SER A 118 11.86 21.31 9.34
CA SER A 118 10.84 20.44 8.75
C SER A 118 11.34 18.99 8.62
N ALA A 119 12.50 18.76 8.00
CA ALA A 119 13.04 17.41 7.74
C ALA A 119 13.37 16.62 9.01
N LEU A 120 13.56 17.31 10.16
CA LEU A 120 13.88 16.67 11.44
C LEU A 120 12.70 16.66 12.42
N SER A 121 11.52 17.10 12.02
CA SER A 121 10.32 16.99 12.83
C SER A 121 9.92 15.51 13.02
N GLY A 122 9.24 15.21 14.13
CA GLY A 122 8.78 13.85 14.44
C GLY A 122 7.94 13.26 13.31
N ASP A 123 7.00 14.04 12.78
CA ASP A 123 6.06 13.55 11.76
C ASP A 123 6.59 13.70 10.32
N ALA A 124 7.86 14.08 10.12
CA ALA A 124 8.37 14.35 8.76
C ALA A 124 8.81 13.09 7.99
N LEU A 125 9.00 11.97 8.69
CA LEU A 125 9.51 10.74 8.10
C LEU A 125 8.46 9.63 8.20
N HIS A 126 8.07 9.08 7.06
CA HIS A 126 7.10 7.99 6.96
C HIS A 126 7.73 6.81 6.22
N GLY A 127 7.62 5.61 6.80
CA GLY A 127 7.88 4.36 6.09
C GLY A 127 6.68 4.00 5.22
N MET A 128 6.92 3.63 3.96
CA MET A 128 5.86 3.23 3.03
C MET A 128 6.31 2.06 2.17
N TYR A 129 5.36 1.18 1.84
CA TYR A 129 5.54 0.12 0.86
C TYR A 129 4.98 0.57 -0.49
N LEU A 130 5.73 0.33 -1.55
CA LEU A 130 5.28 0.60 -2.92
C LEU A 130 4.70 -0.70 -3.49
N PRO A 131 3.41 -0.72 -3.88
CA PRO A 131 2.88 -1.83 -4.66
C PRO A 131 3.52 -1.79 -6.06
N TYR A 132 3.98 -2.93 -6.55
CA TYR A 132 4.51 -3.12 -7.90
C TYR A 132 3.52 -3.87 -8.78
#